data_AF-A0A924NYB3-F1
#
_entry.id   AF-A0A924NYB3-F1
#
_cell.length_a   1.000
_cell.length_b   1.000
_cell.length_c   1.000
_cell.angle_alpha   90.00
_cell.angle_beta   90.00
_cell.angle_gamma   90.00
#
_symmetry.space_group_name_H-M   'P 1'
#
loop_
_entity.id
_entity.type
_entity.pdbx_description
1 polymer ?
#
loop_
_entity_poly.entity_id
_entity_poly.type
_entity_poly.pdbx_seq_one_letter_code
_entity_poly.pdbx_strand_id
1 'polypeptide(L)'
;AYSSYIDHKYPVLAVSNFASQNGAVLTAALTANFRNCILWGEGNLVENEIVVQKQGTGSFNILFDRCLYKAAADPASSIINGAVKNQLPLFDSLDNSKHYFNFHITKSGSSPAINKGAATGFLKDLDDNNRNNGLPDIGCYEKQ
;
A
#
# COMPACT_ATOMS: atom_id res chain seq x y z
N ALA A 1 -17.77 -1.30 29.83
CA ALA A 1 -17.55 -2.03 28.55
C ALA A 1 -16.57 -1.22 27.73
N TYR A 2 -15.34 -1.70 27.55
CA TYR A 2 -14.34 -1.02 26.74
C TYR A 2 -14.41 -1.60 25.34
N SER A 3 -14.86 -0.80 24.38
CA SER A 3 -14.73 -1.11 22.96
C SER A 3 -13.28 -0.87 22.56
N SER A 4 -12.54 -1.92 22.19
CA SER A 4 -11.21 -1.80 21.58
C SER A 4 -11.33 -1.63 20.07
N TYR A 5 -12.19 -0.70 19.62
CA TYR A 5 -12.31 -0.39 18.20
C TYR A 5 -11.14 0.48 17.79
N ILE A 6 -10.26 -0.05 16.96
CA ILE A 6 -9.22 0.74 16.30
C ILE A 6 -9.85 1.33 15.05
N ASP A 7 -10.27 2.58 15.16
CA ASP A 7 -10.72 3.35 14.00
C ASP A 7 -9.53 3.64 13.08
N HIS A 8 -9.63 3.21 11.83
CA HIS A 8 -8.72 3.66 10.78
C HIS A 8 -9.02 5.12 10.43
N LYS A 9 -8.25 6.04 11.02
CA LYS A 9 -8.46 7.50 10.93
C LYS A 9 -7.45 8.23 10.05
N TYR A 10 -6.37 7.55 9.68
CA TYR A 10 -5.26 8.15 8.95
C TYR A 10 -4.88 7.27 7.77
N PRO A 11 -4.34 7.84 6.68
CA PRO A 11 -3.80 7.08 5.56
C PRO A 11 -2.78 6.02 6.02
N VAL A 12 -2.78 4.83 5.39
CA VAL A 12 -1.74 3.82 5.67
C VAL A 12 -0.34 4.25 5.22
N LEU A 13 -0.24 5.23 4.30
CA LEU A 13 1.03 5.76 3.84
C LEU A 13 1.01 7.29 3.71
N ALA A 14 1.98 7.93 4.34
CA ALA A 14 2.30 9.34 4.13
C ALA A 14 3.76 9.47 3.67
N VAL A 15 3.99 10.24 2.61
CA VAL A 15 5.32 10.51 2.03
C VAL A 15 5.51 12.01 1.93
N SER A 16 6.51 12.55 2.63
CA SER A 16 6.89 13.96 2.52
C SER A 16 8.40 14.13 2.46
N ASN A 17 8.86 15.19 1.77
CA ASN A 17 10.28 15.57 1.75
C ASN A 17 10.58 16.79 2.63
N PHE A 18 9.71 17.07 3.59
CA PHE A 18 9.83 18.24 4.45
C PHE A 18 9.39 17.94 5.87
N ALA A 19 9.96 18.69 6.80
CA ALA A 19 9.59 18.67 8.21
C ALA A 19 9.69 20.09 8.78
N SER A 20 8.90 20.37 9.80
CA SER A 20 9.04 21.60 10.59
C SER A 20 10.05 21.35 11.71
N GLN A 21 11.11 22.13 11.75
CA GLN A 21 12.09 22.12 12.83
C GLN A 21 12.30 23.55 13.32
N ASN A 22 12.04 23.79 14.61
CA ASN A 22 12.16 25.11 15.24
C ASN A 22 11.38 26.23 14.50
N GLY A 23 10.21 25.90 13.96
CA GLY A 23 9.36 26.86 13.23
C GLY A 23 9.81 27.15 11.79
N ALA A 24 10.92 26.56 11.34
CA ALA A 24 11.35 26.61 9.96
C ALA A 24 10.99 25.31 9.23
N VAL A 25 10.55 25.43 7.98
CA VAL A 25 10.37 24.28 7.08
C VAL A 25 11.74 23.91 6.52
N LEU A 26 12.18 22.69 6.80
CA LEU A 26 13.34 22.08 6.17
C LEU A 26 12.86 21.15 5.06
N THR A 27 13.50 21.22 3.90
CA THR A 27 13.19 20.37 2.75
C THR A 27 14.43 19.59 2.30
N ALA A 28 14.25 18.36 1.83
CA ALA A 28 15.32 17.54 1.25
C ALA A 28 14.89 16.93 -0.09
N ALA A 29 15.84 16.41 -0.87
CA ALA A 29 15.49 15.57 -2.01
C ALA A 29 14.98 14.21 -1.52
N LEU A 30 14.00 13.62 -2.22
CA LEU A 30 13.44 12.33 -1.86
C LEU A 30 13.20 11.48 -3.11
N THR A 31 13.69 10.24 -3.08
CA THR A 31 13.35 9.21 -4.05
C THR A 31 12.82 8.01 -3.28
N ALA A 32 11.63 7.52 -3.65
CA ALA A 32 11.05 6.32 -3.06
C ALA A 32 10.34 5.49 -4.13
N ASN A 33 10.49 4.16 -4.04
CA ASN A 33 9.81 3.21 -4.90
C ASN A 33 9.02 2.24 -4.03
N PHE A 34 7.70 2.27 -4.21
CA PHE A 34 6.77 1.30 -3.66
C PHE A 34 6.42 0.31 -4.77
N ARG A 35 6.88 -0.93 -4.63
CA ARG A 35 6.65 -1.99 -5.61
C ARG A 35 5.89 -3.15 -4.99
N ASN A 36 4.87 -3.65 -5.69
CA ASN A 36 4.06 -4.79 -5.26
C ASN A 36 3.41 -4.59 -3.89
N CYS A 37 3.04 -3.36 -3.52
CA CYS A 37 2.42 -3.07 -2.22
C CYS A 37 0.89 -3.09 -2.29
N ILE A 38 0.25 -3.59 -1.23
CA ILE A 38 -1.17 -3.33 -0.96
C ILE A 38 -1.26 -2.20 0.08
N LEU A 39 -1.85 -1.07 -0.32
CA LEU A 39 -2.00 0.14 0.49
C LEU A 39 -3.51 0.38 0.68
N TRP A 40 -4.08 -0.37 1.62
CA TRP A 40 -5.52 -0.48 1.78
C TRP A 40 -5.93 -0.43 3.26
N GLY A 41 -6.95 0.36 3.56
CA GLY A 41 -7.67 0.34 4.83
C GLY A 41 -9.12 -0.08 4.61
N GLU A 42 -9.67 -0.89 5.51
CA GLU A 42 -11.09 -1.25 5.50
C GLU A 42 -11.98 -0.07 5.95
N GLY A 43 -13.22 -0.06 5.45
CA GLY A 43 -14.18 1.01 5.72
C GLY A 43 -13.96 2.29 4.90
N ASN A 44 -14.85 3.25 5.13
CA ASN A 44 -14.97 4.46 4.31
C ASN A 44 -14.56 5.75 5.06
N LEU A 45 -13.87 5.63 6.21
CA LEU A 45 -13.46 6.79 7.01
C LEU A 45 -12.26 7.53 6.40
N VAL A 46 -11.34 6.79 5.77
CA VAL A 46 -10.19 7.33 5.06
C VAL A 46 -10.38 7.08 3.58
N GLU A 47 -10.59 8.14 2.82
CA GLU A 47 -10.83 8.06 1.39
C GLU A 47 -9.53 7.88 0.60
N ASN A 48 -8.45 8.54 1.04
CA ASN A 48 -7.12 8.49 0.43
C ASN A 48 -6.14 7.78 1.35
N GLU A 49 -5.80 6.53 1.02
CA GLU A 49 -4.87 5.71 1.82
C GLU A 49 -3.40 6.08 1.60
N ILE A 50 -3.15 6.91 0.60
CA ILE A 50 -1.83 7.41 0.26
C ILE A 50 -1.90 8.93 0.23
N VAL A 51 -1.01 9.57 0.99
CA VAL A 51 -0.79 11.01 0.95
C VAL A 51 0.65 11.28 0.56
N VAL A 52 0.85 12.05 -0.51
CA VAL A 52 2.17 12.47 -0.98
C VAL A 52 2.21 13.99 -0.97
N GLN A 53 3.21 14.55 -0.29
CA GLN A 53 3.38 15.99 -0.14
C GLN A 53 4.81 16.39 -0.47
N LYS A 54 4.95 17.24 -1.50
CA LYS A 54 6.22 17.81 -1.91
C LYS A 54 6.29 19.28 -1.48
N GLN A 55 7.43 19.69 -0.94
CA GLN A 55 7.78 21.11 -0.77
C GLN A 55 9.20 21.39 -1.30
N GLY A 56 9.43 22.66 -1.66
CA GLY A 56 10.68 23.11 -2.25
C GLY A 56 10.90 22.65 -3.71
N THR A 57 12.08 22.96 -4.24
CA THR A 57 12.46 22.69 -5.64
C THR A 57 13.35 21.46 -5.80
N GLY A 58 13.75 20.83 -4.70
CA GLY A 58 14.58 19.62 -4.72
C GLY A 58 13.94 18.48 -5.50
N SER A 59 14.78 17.56 -6.00
CA SER A 59 14.34 16.35 -6.69
C SER A 59 13.39 15.55 -5.81
N PHE A 60 12.26 15.14 -6.39
CA PHE A 60 11.20 14.42 -5.69
C PHE A 60 10.62 13.38 -6.64
N ASN A 61 11.09 12.13 -6.50
CA ASN A 61 10.80 11.04 -7.43
C ASN A 61 10.11 9.90 -6.66
N ILE A 62 8.78 9.92 -6.65
CA ILE A 62 7.98 8.89 -5.99
C ILE A 62 7.36 7.99 -7.06
N LEU A 63 7.60 6.70 -6.97
CA LEU A 63 7.06 5.69 -7.89
C LEU A 63 6.22 4.68 -7.11
N PHE A 64 4.99 4.48 -7.56
CA PHE A 64 4.12 3.37 -7.18
C PHE A 64 4.02 2.41 -8.37
N ASP A 65 4.74 1.29 -8.29
CA ASP A 65 4.85 0.29 -9.36
C ASP A 65 4.13 -0.99 -8.96
N ARG A 66 3.11 -1.39 -9.73
CA ARG A 66 2.28 -2.59 -9.43
C ARG A 66 1.74 -2.61 -8.00
N CYS A 67 1.23 -1.48 -7.52
CA CYS A 67 0.57 -1.39 -6.22
C CYS A 67 -0.95 -1.59 -6.35
N LEU A 68 -1.59 -2.09 -5.30
CA LEU A 68 -3.04 -2.05 -5.13
C LEU A 68 -3.37 -1.04 -4.04
N TYR A 69 -4.21 -0.04 -4.31
CA TYR A 69 -4.49 1.01 -3.33
C TYR A 69 -5.90 1.60 -3.41
N LYS A 70 -6.32 2.24 -2.32
CA LYS A 70 -7.57 3.02 -2.22
C LYS A 70 -7.26 4.52 -2.22
N ALA A 71 -7.85 5.26 -3.16
CA ALA A 71 -7.78 6.72 -3.19
C ALA A 71 -8.90 7.33 -4.05
N ALA A 72 -9.38 8.52 -3.66
CA ALA A 72 -10.28 9.34 -4.49
C ALA A 72 -9.59 9.76 -5.78
N ALA A 73 -8.34 10.20 -5.67
CA ALA A 73 -7.48 10.63 -6.77
C ALA A 73 -6.09 9.99 -6.65
N ASP A 74 -5.40 9.87 -7.77
CA ASP A 74 -4.03 9.35 -7.76
C ASP A 74 -3.12 10.29 -6.95
N PRO A 75 -2.19 9.77 -6.14
CA PRO A 75 -1.32 10.60 -5.32
C PRO A 75 -0.53 11.61 -6.14
N ALA A 76 -0.68 12.90 -5.84
CA ALA A 76 0.00 13.97 -6.56
C ALA A 76 1.54 13.86 -6.43
N SER A 77 2.27 14.43 -7.39
CA SER A 77 3.75 14.40 -7.41
C SER A 77 4.35 12.99 -7.36
N SER A 78 3.66 12.01 -7.92
CA SER A 78 4.11 10.63 -8.03
C SER A 78 3.86 10.07 -9.42
N ILE A 79 4.58 9.00 -9.77
CA ILE A 79 4.35 8.21 -10.98
C ILE A 79 3.63 6.93 -10.56
N ILE A 80 2.51 6.64 -11.22
CA ILE A 80 1.74 5.41 -11.01
C ILE A 80 1.95 4.50 -12.22
N ASN A 81 2.51 3.31 -12.01
CA ASN A 81 2.81 2.36 -13.09
C ASN A 81 2.13 1.01 -12.85
N GLY A 82 1.22 0.61 -13.73
CA GLY A 82 0.56 -0.70 -13.69
C GLY A 82 -0.17 -1.01 -12.36
N ALA A 83 -0.63 0.01 -11.65
CA ALA A 83 -1.29 -0.13 -10.35
C ALA A 83 -2.78 -0.44 -10.49
N VAL A 84 -3.35 -1.06 -9.45
CA VAL A 84 -4.78 -1.34 -9.30
C VAL A 84 -5.36 -0.35 -8.31
N LYS A 85 -6.27 0.53 -8.75
CA LYS A 85 -6.93 1.52 -7.90
C LYS A 85 -8.36 1.11 -7.54
N ASN A 86 -8.74 1.27 -6.27
CA ASN A 86 -10.10 1.12 -5.75
C ASN A 86 -10.76 -0.24 -6.03
N GLN A 87 -9.97 -1.30 -6.07
CA GLN A 87 -10.48 -2.68 -6.09
C GLN A 87 -10.18 -3.34 -4.75
N LEU A 88 -11.17 -4.00 -4.17
CA LEU A 88 -11.01 -4.71 -2.91
C LEU A 88 -9.88 -5.75 -3.03
N PRO A 89 -8.93 -5.82 -2.07
CA PRO A 89 -7.89 -6.84 -2.06
C PRO A 89 -8.42 -8.28 -1.93
N LEU A 90 -9.62 -8.44 -1.36
CA LEU A 90 -10.27 -9.73 -1.08
C LEU A 90 -9.44 -10.62 -0.15
N PHE A 91 -8.96 -10.05 0.95
CA PHE A 91 -8.30 -10.79 2.01
C PHE A 91 -9.21 -11.89 2.59
N ASP A 92 -8.61 -13.02 3.00
CA ASP A 92 -9.33 -14.22 3.43
C ASP A 92 -10.21 -13.99 4.65
N SER A 93 -9.78 -13.14 5.59
CA SER A 93 -10.62 -12.73 6.72
C SER A 93 -10.05 -11.53 7.46
N LEU A 94 -10.88 -10.51 7.67
CA LEU A 94 -10.60 -9.38 8.55
C LEU A 94 -11.76 -9.22 9.53
N ASP A 95 -11.48 -9.29 10.83
CA ASP A 95 -12.43 -9.00 11.91
C ASP A 95 -11.77 -8.07 12.93
N ASN A 96 -11.99 -6.76 12.73
CA ASN A 96 -11.47 -5.71 13.61
C ASN A 96 -12.01 -5.82 15.05
N SER A 97 -13.23 -6.38 15.23
CA SER A 97 -13.83 -6.52 16.56
C SER A 97 -13.15 -7.60 17.39
N LYS A 98 -12.61 -8.62 16.72
CA LYS A 98 -11.89 -9.74 17.34
C LYS A 98 -10.37 -9.66 17.18
N HIS A 99 -9.84 -8.60 16.59
CA HIS A 99 -8.42 -8.46 16.24
C HIS A 99 -7.89 -9.64 15.41
N TYR A 100 -8.73 -10.19 14.54
CA TYR A 100 -8.37 -11.31 13.69
C TYR A 100 -8.09 -10.82 12.28
N PHE A 101 -6.83 -10.99 11.84
CA PHE A 101 -6.37 -10.48 10.56
C PHE A 101 -5.67 -11.59 9.79
N ASN A 102 -6.28 -12.03 8.71
CA ASN A 102 -5.71 -12.95 7.75
C ASN A 102 -5.65 -12.25 6.38
N PHE A 103 -4.47 -11.72 6.07
CA PHE A 103 -4.19 -10.96 4.85
C PHE A 103 -3.79 -11.82 3.64
N HIS A 104 -3.96 -13.14 3.72
CA HIS A 104 -3.86 -14.01 2.55
C HIS A 104 -4.99 -13.72 1.57
N ILE A 105 -4.81 -14.09 0.31
CA ILE A 105 -5.82 -13.98 -0.77
C ILE A 105 -6.17 -15.36 -1.36
N THR A 106 -5.99 -16.43 -0.57
CA THR A 106 -6.05 -17.81 -1.06
C THR A 106 -7.47 -18.27 -1.38
N LYS A 107 -8.47 -17.77 -0.65
CA LYS A 107 -9.88 -18.19 -0.78
C LYS A 107 -10.60 -17.51 -1.94
N SER A 108 -10.09 -16.38 -2.41
CA SER A 108 -10.71 -15.60 -3.49
C SER A 108 -9.84 -15.62 -4.73
N GLY A 109 -10.16 -16.54 -5.66
CA GLY A 109 -9.50 -16.61 -6.97
C GLY A 109 -9.68 -15.37 -7.85
N SER A 110 -10.55 -14.44 -7.46
CA SER A 110 -10.80 -13.18 -8.17
C SER A 110 -10.09 -11.98 -7.56
N SER A 111 -9.18 -12.17 -6.58
CA SER A 111 -8.42 -11.06 -6.02
C SER A 111 -7.68 -10.32 -7.14
N PRO A 112 -7.79 -8.99 -7.22
CA PRO A 112 -7.13 -8.20 -8.25
C PRO A 112 -5.61 -8.12 -8.04
N ALA A 113 -5.09 -8.65 -6.92
CA ALA A 113 -3.66 -8.74 -6.63
C ALA A 113 -2.97 -9.92 -7.33
N ILE A 114 -3.74 -10.94 -7.75
CA ILE A 114 -3.19 -12.20 -8.28
C ILE A 114 -2.50 -11.98 -9.63
N ASN A 115 -1.24 -12.43 -9.74
CA ASN A 115 -0.39 -12.35 -10.94
C ASN A 115 -0.27 -10.93 -11.53
N LYS A 116 -0.34 -9.90 -10.69
CA LYS A 116 -0.24 -8.48 -11.12
C LYS A 116 1.04 -7.78 -10.71
N GLY A 117 1.87 -8.41 -9.88
CA GLY A 117 3.15 -7.88 -9.45
C GLY A 117 4.19 -7.80 -10.56
N ALA A 118 5.32 -7.19 -10.23
CA ALA A 118 6.55 -7.23 -11.01
C ALA A 118 7.55 -8.17 -10.32
N ALA A 119 8.37 -8.87 -11.10
CA ALA A 119 9.47 -9.67 -10.56
C ALA A 119 10.38 -8.84 -9.66
N THR A 120 10.80 -9.42 -8.54
CA THR A 120 11.75 -8.82 -7.58
C THR A 120 12.81 -9.83 -7.19
N GLY A 121 13.83 -9.40 -6.44
CA GLY A 121 14.81 -10.31 -5.85
C GLY A 121 14.26 -11.17 -4.70
N PHE A 122 13.02 -10.94 -4.27
CA PHE A 122 12.35 -11.73 -3.23
C PHE A 122 11.61 -12.90 -3.88
N LEU A 123 12.22 -14.08 -3.80
CA LEU A 123 11.70 -15.30 -4.43
C LEU A 123 10.62 -16.00 -3.61
N LYS A 124 10.46 -15.59 -2.34
CA LYS A 124 9.51 -16.18 -1.41
C LYS A 124 8.59 -15.13 -0.78
N ASP A 125 7.43 -15.57 -0.33
CA ASP A 125 6.46 -14.77 0.40
C ASP A 125 6.68 -14.83 1.93
N LEU A 126 5.79 -14.24 2.73
CA LEU A 126 5.91 -14.26 4.19
C LEU A 126 5.68 -15.64 4.83
N ASP A 127 5.07 -16.57 4.11
CA ASP A 127 4.85 -17.96 4.53
C ASP A 127 5.98 -18.89 4.05
N ASP A 128 7.06 -18.33 3.48
CA ASP A 128 8.18 -19.06 2.88
C ASP A 128 7.81 -19.89 1.63
N ASN A 129 6.65 -19.62 1.03
CA ASN A 129 6.24 -20.20 -0.25
C ASN A 129 6.93 -19.50 -1.41
N ASN A 130 7.18 -20.23 -2.50
CA ASN A 130 7.73 -19.63 -3.71
C ASN A 130 6.71 -18.68 -4.36
N ARG A 131 7.20 -17.53 -4.82
CA ARG A 131 6.41 -16.62 -5.65
C ARG A 131 6.39 -17.07 -7.11
N ASN A 132 5.33 -16.73 -7.84
CA ASN A 132 5.21 -17.05 -9.25
C ASN A 132 6.33 -16.39 -10.06
N ASN A 133 6.89 -17.15 -11.00
CA ASN A 133 7.98 -16.66 -11.84
C ASN A 133 7.47 -15.56 -12.80
N GLY A 134 8.08 -14.39 -12.76
CA GLY A 134 7.79 -13.25 -13.63
C GLY A 134 6.62 -12.36 -13.18
N LEU A 135 5.52 -12.95 -12.71
CA LEU A 135 4.31 -12.24 -12.29
C LEU A 135 3.87 -12.68 -10.88
N PRO A 136 4.61 -12.29 -9.83
CA PRO A 136 4.20 -12.57 -8.46
C PRO A 136 2.89 -11.86 -8.11
N ASP A 137 2.24 -12.26 -7.03
CA ASP A 137 1.09 -11.55 -6.50
C ASP A 137 1.52 -10.21 -5.87
N ILE A 138 0.63 -9.20 -5.96
CA ILE A 138 0.81 -7.94 -5.23
C ILE A 138 0.58 -8.22 -3.74
N GLY A 139 1.45 -7.69 -2.88
CA GLY A 139 1.37 -7.88 -1.43
C GLY A 139 2.37 -8.90 -0.91
N CYS A 140 2.17 -9.30 0.33
CA CYS A 140 3.15 -10.06 1.11
C CYS A 140 2.99 -11.58 1.02
N TYR A 141 1.88 -12.06 0.48
CA TYR A 141 1.51 -13.47 0.36
C TYR A 141 1.31 -13.83 -1.10
N GLU A 142 1.72 -15.04 -1.48
CA GLU A 142 1.44 -15.61 -2.79
C GLU A 142 0.26 -16.58 -2.69
N LYS A 143 -0.68 -16.49 -3.63
CA LYS A 143 -1.70 -17.51 -3.78
C LYS A 143 -1.11 -18.79 -4.35
N GLN A 144 -1.18 -19.86 -3.57
CA GLN A 144 -0.92 -21.23 -3.99
C GLN A 144 -2.15 -21.86 -4.67
#